data_AF-A0A2D8AJ52-F1
#
_entry.id   AF-A0A2D8AJ52-F1
#
_cell.length_a   1.000
_cell.length_b   1.000
_cell.length_c   1.000
_cell.angle_alpha   90.00
_cell.angle_beta   90.00
_cell.angle_gamma   90.00
#
_symmetry.space_group_name_H-M   'P 1'
#
loop_
_entity.id
_entity.type
_entity.pdbx_description
1 polymer ?
#
loop_
_entity_poly.entity_id
_entity_poly.type
_entity_poly.pdbx_seq_one_letter_code
_entity_poly.pdbx_strand_id
1 'polypeptide(L)'
;MPALSPSEFSQLEEILLENAPPSTSRASQKSITLDTKELNLLLRYSAQLLTASHPLVARLELSNEQLHVNANIGLINFPSRFFLNIESTLGLDQGRLRLQQLTLGKLPVPAGLLDPFLDLVVTNLVVANPDRTGLAELTDQVSNLQISPAAVSFDIQWQPELIAGLSNQIQQLFVSDDDRRRIAYY
;
A
#
# COMPACT_ATOMS: atom_id res chain seq x y z
N MET A 1 -7.83 4.24 -13.40
CA MET A 1 -6.40 4.04 -13.74
C MET A 1 -6.29 2.88 -14.72
N PRO A 2 -5.25 2.83 -15.57
CA PRO A 2 -4.93 1.58 -16.28
C PRO A 2 -4.54 0.50 -15.26
N ALA A 3 -4.82 -0.76 -15.60
CA ALA A 3 -4.29 -1.91 -14.87
C ALA A 3 -2.75 -1.85 -14.83
N LEU A 4 -2.14 -2.48 -13.81
CA LEU A 4 -0.68 -2.58 -13.73
C LEU A 4 -0.15 -3.28 -14.99
N SER A 5 0.92 -2.76 -15.60
CA SER A 5 1.54 -3.39 -16.75
C SER A 5 2.37 -4.62 -16.33
N PRO A 6 2.69 -5.55 -17.26
CA PRO A 6 3.55 -6.69 -16.94
C PRO A 6 4.92 -6.28 -16.37
N SER A 7 5.51 -5.18 -16.86
CA SER A 7 6.77 -4.66 -16.34
C SER A 7 6.66 -4.11 -14.92
N GLU A 8 5.50 -3.53 -14.58
CA GLU A 8 5.21 -3.04 -13.22
C GLU A 8 5.00 -4.19 -12.24
N PHE A 9 4.45 -5.32 -12.70
CA PHE A 9 4.40 -6.55 -11.91
C PHE A 9 5.78 -7.15 -11.66
N SER A 10 6.67 -7.18 -12.65
CA SER A 10 8.05 -7.63 -12.44
C SER A 10 8.82 -6.73 -11.47
N GLN A 11 8.60 -5.42 -11.51
CA GLN A 11 9.19 -4.49 -10.54
C GLN A 11 8.66 -4.73 -9.11
N LEU A 12 7.35 -4.99 -8.96
CA LEU A 12 6.79 -5.40 -7.67
C LEU A 12 7.44 -6.70 -7.16
N GLU A 13 7.69 -7.66 -8.05
CA GLU A 13 8.37 -8.91 -7.71
C GLU A 13 9.79 -8.66 -7.22
N GLU A 14 10.59 -7.87 -7.95
CA GLU A 14 11.95 -7.51 -7.55
C GLU A 14 11.98 -6.82 -6.18
N ILE A 15 11.08 -5.85 -5.94
CA ILE A 15 10.96 -5.19 -4.64
C ILE A 15 10.64 -6.21 -3.54
N LEU A 16 9.69 -7.11 -3.77
CA LEU A 16 9.30 -8.11 -2.76
C LEU A 16 10.41 -9.12 -2.51
N LEU A 17 11.14 -9.55 -3.54
CA LEU A 17 12.23 -10.52 -3.44
C LEU A 17 13.49 -9.92 -2.78
N GLU A 18 13.86 -8.69 -3.13
CA GLU A 18 15.02 -8.00 -2.53
C GLU A 18 14.82 -7.73 -1.03
N ASN A 19 13.56 -7.53 -0.63
CA ASN A 19 13.18 -7.26 0.74
C ASN A 19 12.72 -8.52 1.51
N ALA A 20 12.68 -9.69 0.87
CA ALA A 20 12.36 -10.95 1.51
C ALA A 20 13.44 -11.37 2.53
N PRO A 21 13.06 -12.01 3.64
CA PRO A 21 14.02 -12.46 4.63
C PRO A 21 14.90 -13.60 4.10
N PRO A 22 16.18 -13.67 4.51
CA PRO A 22 17.10 -14.72 4.07
C PRO A 22 16.71 -16.12 4.57
N SER A 23 15.83 -16.22 5.57
CA SER A 23 15.28 -17.48 6.06
C SER A 23 13.83 -17.31 6.49
N THR A 24 12.99 -18.24 6.05
CA THR A 24 11.56 -18.29 6.40
C THR A 24 11.29 -18.97 7.74
N SER A 25 12.32 -19.59 8.34
CA SER A 25 12.19 -20.46 9.51
C SER A 25 12.46 -19.75 10.85
N ARG A 26 12.95 -18.51 10.82
CA ARG A 26 13.33 -17.75 12.02
C ARG A 26 12.93 -16.30 11.88
N ALA A 27 12.62 -15.67 13.02
CA ALA A 27 12.40 -14.23 13.03
C ALA A 27 13.68 -13.50 12.60
N SER A 28 13.55 -12.51 11.71
CA SER A 28 14.69 -11.72 11.24
C SER A 28 14.29 -10.27 11.03
N GLN A 29 15.19 -9.35 11.36
CA GLN A 29 14.99 -7.92 11.10
C GLN A 29 15.66 -7.58 9.76
N LYS A 30 14.93 -6.88 8.90
CA LYS A 30 15.42 -6.40 7.61
C LYS A 30 15.15 -4.92 7.49
N SER A 31 16.17 -4.16 7.13
CA SER A 31 16.00 -2.77 6.74
C SER A 31 15.58 -2.71 5.27
N ILE A 32 14.50 -1.99 5.01
CA ILE A 32 13.89 -1.80 3.70
C ILE A 32 14.02 -0.31 3.38
N THR A 33 14.44 0.02 2.16
CA THR A 33 14.47 1.39 1.66
C THR A 33 13.74 1.43 0.34
N LEU A 34 12.70 2.28 0.26
CA LEU A 34 11.86 2.42 -0.91
C LEU A 34 11.94 3.85 -1.44
N ASP A 35 12.20 3.99 -2.73
CA ASP A 35 12.17 5.28 -3.42
C ASP A 35 10.74 5.71 -3.78
N THR A 36 10.59 6.93 -4.27
CA THR A 36 9.27 7.46 -4.68
C THR A 36 8.57 6.58 -5.73
N LYS A 37 9.31 5.97 -6.67
CA LYS A 37 8.72 5.14 -7.73
C LYS A 37 8.17 3.84 -7.15
N GLU A 38 8.94 3.18 -6.30
CA GLU A 38 8.56 1.94 -5.62
C GLU A 38 7.35 2.17 -4.72
N LEU A 39 7.33 3.28 -3.96
CA LEU A 39 6.20 3.68 -3.14
C LEU A 39 4.93 3.95 -3.97
N ASN A 40 5.07 4.61 -5.13
CA ASN A 40 3.95 4.83 -6.04
C ASN A 40 3.42 3.52 -6.65
N LEU A 41 4.31 2.57 -6.91
CA LEU A 41 3.94 1.26 -7.45
C LEU A 41 3.14 0.46 -6.42
N LEU A 42 3.59 0.43 -5.16
CA LEU A 42 2.84 -0.15 -4.04
C LEU A 42 1.50 0.53 -3.83
N LEU A 43 1.46 1.87 -3.84
CA LEU A 43 0.23 2.65 -3.70
C LEU A 43 -0.78 2.33 -4.81
N ARG A 44 -0.33 2.21 -6.06
CA ARG A 44 -1.19 1.84 -7.19
C ARG A 44 -1.74 0.43 -7.05
N TYR A 45 -0.92 -0.51 -6.59
CA TYR A 45 -1.37 -1.86 -6.29
C TYR A 45 -2.45 -1.85 -5.19
N SER A 46 -2.21 -1.18 -4.07
CA SER A 46 -3.20 -1.04 -2.98
C SER A 46 -4.48 -0.35 -3.45
N ALA A 47 -4.36 0.69 -4.26
CA ALA A 47 -5.52 1.37 -4.85
C ALA A 47 -6.35 0.44 -5.73
N GLN A 48 -5.71 -0.42 -6.53
CA GLN A 48 -6.40 -1.41 -7.37
C GLN A 48 -7.24 -2.39 -6.54
N LEU A 49 -6.74 -2.80 -5.37
CA LEU A 49 -7.50 -3.66 -4.45
C LEU A 49 -8.76 -2.95 -3.92
N LEU A 50 -8.68 -1.63 -3.66
CA LEU A 50 -9.82 -0.83 -3.21
C LEU A 50 -10.79 -0.45 -4.34
N THR A 51 -10.33 -0.44 -5.60
CA THR A 51 -11.14 0.01 -6.74
C THR A 51 -12.30 -0.89 -7.15
N ALA A 52 -12.53 -2.01 -6.47
CA ALA A 52 -13.65 -2.90 -6.77
C ALA A 52 -15.02 -2.18 -6.84
N SER A 53 -15.15 -1.01 -6.19
CA SER A 53 -16.37 -0.20 -6.22
C SER A 53 -16.26 1.17 -6.91
N HIS A 54 -15.07 1.78 -6.99
CA HIS A 54 -14.90 3.16 -7.49
C HIS A 54 -13.52 3.36 -8.14
N PRO A 55 -13.39 4.08 -9.27
CA PRO A 55 -12.09 4.38 -9.85
C PRO A 55 -11.31 5.34 -8.94
N LEU A 56 -10.25 4.82 -8.31
CA LEU A 56 -9.27 5.56 -7.52
C LEU A 56 -7.99 5.74 -8.34
N VAL A 57 -7.47 6.96 -8.35
CA VAL A 57 -6.18 7.33 -8.91
C VAL A 57 -5.38 7.93 -7.76
N ALA A 58 -4.25 7.37 -7.36
CA ALA A 58 -3.42 7.92 -6.29
C ALA A 58 -1.96 8.09 -6.74
N ARG A 59 -1.29 9.11 -6.20
CA ARG A 59 0.12 9.41 -6.37
C ARG A 59 0.70 9.84 -5.04
N LEU A 60 1.95 9.45 -4.80
CA LEU A 60 2.72 9.81 -3.62
C LEU A 60 3.98 10.56 -4.04
N GLU A 61 4.35 11.57 -3.27
CA GLU A 61 5.56 12.36 -3.46
C GLU A 61 6.26 12.57 -2.11
N LEU A 62 7.59 12.43 -2.11
CA LEU A 62 8.44 12.68 -0.95
C LEU A 62 8.93 14.12 -0.99
N SER A 63 8.68 14.89 0.07
CA SER A 63 9.17 16.27 0.20
C SER A 63 9.25 16.66 1.65
N ASN A 64 10.27 17.44 2.03
CA ASN A 64 10.42 17.99 3.39
C ASN A 64 10.26 16.94 4.52
N GLU A 65 10.83 15.74 4.33
CA GLU A 65 10.73 14.63 5.30
C GLU A 65 9.28 14.17 5.57
N GLN A 66 8.39 14.43 4.60
CA GLN A 66 6.98 14.09 4.63
C GLN A 66 6.59 13.37 3.33
N LEU A 67 5.49 12.64 3.44
CA LEU A 67 4.83 11.94 2.36
C LEU A 67 3.57 12.70 1.98
N HIS A 68 3.55 13.28 0.78
CA HIS A 68 2.37 13.91 0.22
C HIS A 68 1.65 12.91 -0.68
N VAL A 69 0.40 12.60 -0.37
CA VAL A 69 -0.43 11.68 -1.16
C VAL A 69 -1.58 12.45 -1.76
N ASN A 70 -1.67 12.42 -3.08
CA ASN A 70 -2.75 13.01 -3.86
C ASN A 70 -3.55 11.90 -4.50
N ALA A 71 -4.84 11.84 -4.20
CA ALA A 71 -5.76 10.84 -4.70
C ALA A 71 -7.02 11.47 -5.30
N ASN A 72 -7.56 10.85 -6.34
CA ASN A 72 -8.82 11.23 -6.97
C ASN A 72 -9.72 10.00 -7.03
N ILE A 73 -10.90 10.10 -6.41
CA ILE A 73 -11.90 9.03 -6.41
C ILE A 73 -13.08 9.47 -7.27
N GLY A 74 -13.45 8.66 -8.27
CA GLY A 74 -14.68 8.86 -9.02
C GLY A 74 -15.89 8.31 -8.27
N LEU A 75 -16.91 9.15 -8.11
CA LEU A 75 -18.17 8.77 -7.43
C LEU A 75 -19.17 8.29 -8.48
N ILE A 76 -19.38 6.97 -8.58
CA ILE A 76 -20.18 6.35 -9.65
C ILE A 76 -21.68 6.50 -9.40
N ASN A 77 -22.10 6.64 -8.13
CA ASN A 77 -23.52 6.69 -7.75
C ASN A 77 -24.19 8.07 -7.91
N PHE A 78 -23.58 9.01 -8.61
CA PHE A 78 -24.16 10.32 -8.89
C PHE A 78 -24.50 10.47 -10.39
N PRO A 79 -25.59 11.19 -10.73
CA PRO A 79 -26.03 11.36 -12.12
C PRO A 79 -25.02 12.13 -13.00
N SER A 80 -23.95 12.68 -12.43
CA SER A 80 -22.81 13.22 -13.16
C SER A 80 -21.50 12.66 -12.63
N ARG A 81 -20.48 12.61 -13.49
CA ARG A 81 -19.14 12.12 -13.17
C ARG A 81 -18.44 13.09 -12.22
N PHE A 82 -18.72 12.96 -10.93
CA PHE A 82 -18.01 13.69 -9.89
C PHE A 82 -16.72 12.97 -9.53
N PHE A 83 -15.69 13.77 -9.29
CA PHE A 83 -14.42 13.34 -8.76
C PHE A 83 -14.19 14.06 -7.44
N LEU A 84 -13.81 13.31 -6.41
CA LEU A 84 -13.35 13.86 -5.15
C LEU A 84 -11.83 13.84 -5.14
N ASN A 85 -11.24 15.03 -5.06
CA ASN A 85 -9.81 15.17 -4.82
C ASN A 85 -9.53 14.98 -3.34
N ILE A 86 -8.46 14.27 -3.02
CA ILE A 86 -8.03 13.95 -1.67
C ILE A 86 -6.55 14.28 -1.64
N GLU A 87 -6.17 15.22 -0.80
CA GLU A 87 -4.78 15.60 -0.59
C GLU A 87 -4.46 15.29 0.86
N SER A 88 -3.41 14.52 1.10
CA SER A 88 -2.95 14.23 2.45
C SER A 88 -1.46 14.39 2.60
N THR A 89 -1.06 14.73 3.82
CA THR A 89 0.33 14.81 4.21
C THR A 89 0.53 13.91 5.41
N LEU A 90 1.42 12.93 5.27
CA LEU A 90 1.85 12.05 6.32
C LEU A 90 3.27 12.42 6.73
N GLY A 91 3.54 12.38 8.02
CA GLY A 91 4.88 12.58 8.55
C GLY A 91 5.13 11.68 9.75
N LEU A 92 6.31 11.81 10.32
CA LEU A 92 6.70 11.04 11.50
C LEU A 92 6.34 11.77 12.78
N ASP A 93 5.65 11.07 13.66
CA ASP A 93 5.45 11.49 15.04
C ASP A 93 5.79 10.32 15.97
N GLN A 94 6.75 10.53 16.87
CA GLN A 94 7.28 9.51 17.78
C GLN A 94 7.70 8.21 17.08
N GLY A 95 8.27 8.32 15.87
CA GLY A 95 8.72 7.17 15.07
C GLY A 95 7.59 6.37 14.39
N ARG A 96 6.35 6.87 14.42
CA ARG A 96 5.21 6.29 13.72
C ARG A 96 4.74 7.21 12.61
N LEU A 97 4.25 6.63 11.52
CA LEU A 97 3.61 7.39 10.46
C LEU A 97 2.27 7.92 10.95
N ARG A 98 2.06 9.23 10.86
CA ARG A 98 0.81 9.91 11.23
C ARG A 98 0.30 10.78 10.10
N LEU A 99 -1.02 10.79 9.95
CA LEU A 99 -1.70 11.70 9.05
C LEU A 99 -1.71 13.10 9.70
N GLN A 100 -0.93 14.02 9.15
CA GLN A 100 -0.81 15.38 9.69
C GLN A 100 -1.87 16.31 9.10
N GLN A 101 -2.18 16.13 7.82
CA GLN A 101 -3.16 16.94 7.11
C GLN A 101 -3.94 16.08 6.12
N LEU A 102 -5.22 16.41 5.96
CA LEU A 102 -6.11 15.81 4.97
C LEU A 102 -7.06 16.89 4.46
N THR A 103 -7.16 17.01 3.15
CA THR A 103 -8.08 17.91 2.46
C THR A 103 -8.94 17.10 1.50
N LEU A 104 -10.25 17.23 1.61
CA LEU A 104 -11.22 16.61 0.73
C LEU A 104 -11.81 17.69 -0.19
N GLY A 105 -11.34 17.73 -1.44
CA GLY A 105 -11.67 18.75 -2.42
C GLY A 105 -11.08 20.10 -2.02
N LYS A 106 -11.88 20.92 -1.34
CA LYS A 106 -11.46 22.22 -0.77
C LYS A 106 -11.67 22.30 0.75
N LEU A 107 -12.11 21.20 1.35
CA LEU A 107 -12.48 21.13 2.76
C LEU A 107 -11.32 20.51 3.54
N PRO A 108 -10.56 21.31 4.32
CA PRO A 108 -9.59 20.75 5.24
C PRO A 108 -10.33 19.95 6.32
N VAL A 109 -9.87 18.73 6.57
CA VAL A 109 -10.43 17.85 7.58
C VAL A 109 -9.84 18.22 8.95
N PRO A 110 -10.68 18.42 9.98
CA PRO A 110 -10.21 18.68 11.34
C PRO A 110 -9.30 17.57 11.87
N ALA A 111 -8.29 17.94 12.68
CA ALA A 111 -7.31 17.01 13.24
C ALA A 111 -7.93 15.79 13.96
N GLY A 112 -9.06 15.99 14.66
CA GLY A 112 -9.76 14.91 15.36
C GLY A 112 -10.42 13.86 14.46
N LEU A 113 -10.50 14.10 13.15
CA LEU A 113 -11.04 13.15 12.16
C LEU A 113 -9.94 12.48 11.32
N LEU A 114 -8.67 12.84 11.52
CA LEU A 114 -7.56 12.28 10.75
C LEU A 114 -7.30 10.81 11.10
N ASP A 115 -7.16 10.49 12.39
CA ASP A 115 -6.94 9.11 12.85
C ASP A 115 -8.11 8.17 12.47
N PRO A 116 -9.40 8.52 12.72
CA PRO A 116 -10.52 7.68 12.29
C PRO A 116 -10.59 7.45 10.78
N PHE A 117 -10.19 8.44 9.98
CA PHE A 117 -10.15 8.30 8.53
C PHE A 117 -9.08 7.29 8.10
N LEU A 118 -7.89 7.37 8.71
CA LEU A 118 -6.80 6.44 8.42
C LEU A 118 -7.17 5.00 8.80
N ASP A 119 -7.77 4.81 9.98
CA ASP A 119 -8.25 3.50 10.44
C ASP A 119 -9.31 2.91 9.50
N LEU A 120 -10.24 3.74 8.99
CA LEU A 120 -11.24 3.30 8.03
C LEU A 120 -10.60 2.84 6.72
N VAL A 121 -9.58 3.52 6.22
CA VAL A 121 -8.87 3.11 5.00
C VAL A 121 -8.14 1.78 5.21
N VAL A 122 -7.40 1.65 6.31
CA VAL A 122 -6.68 0.41 6.66
C VAL A 122 -7.65 -0.75 6.84
N THR A 123 -8.76 -0.53 7.54
CA THR A 123 -9.79 -1.55 7.76
C THR A 123 -10.41 -2.00 6.44
N ASN A 124 -10.74 -1.08 5.54
CA ASN A 124 -11.29 -1.44 4.22
C ASN A 124 -10.28 -2.20 3.36
N LEU A 125 -8.97 -1.90 3.45
CA LEU A 125 -7.93 -2.67 2.78
C LEU A 125 -7.88 -4.12 3.28
N VAL A 126 -7.95 -4.32 4.59
CA VAL A 126 -7.95 -5.63 5.23
C VAL A 126 -9.23 -6.40 4.88
N VAL A 127 -10.40 -5.77 4.98
CA VAL A 127 -11.70 -6.39 4.66
C VAL A 127 -11.83 -6.74 3.19
N ALA A 128 -11.30 -5.91 2.28
CA ALA A 128 -11.30 -6.20 0.85
C ALA A 128 -10.41 -7.41 0.50
N ASN A 129 -9.56 -7.87 1.43
CA ASN A 129 -8.62 -8.95 1.22
C ASN A 129 -8.59 -9.92 2.42
N PRO A 130 -9.70 -10.62 2.71
CA PRO A 130 -9.82 -11.45 3.91
C PRO A 130 -8.85 -12.64 3.93
N ASP A 131 -8.39 -13.09 2.75
CA ASP A 131 -7.39 -14.15 2.60
C ASP A 131 -5.94 -13.66 2.85
N ARG A 132 -5.74 -12.36 3.03
CA ARG A 132 -4.42 -11.71 3.18
C ARG A 132 -4.17 -11.34 4.64
N THR A 133 -4.22 -12.36 5.50
CA THR A 133 -3.86 -12.29 6.91
C THR A 133 -2.40 -11.83 7.04
N GLY A 134 -2.16 -10.77 7.83
CA GLY A 134 -0.81 -10.27 8.12
C GLY A 134 -0.57 -8.79 7.78
N LEU A 135 -1.43 -8.11 7.01
CA LEU A 135 -1.22 -6.68 6.69
C LEU A 135 -1.29 -5.76 7.93
N ALA A 136 -2.24 -6.02 8.83
CA ALA A 136 -2.36 -5.27 10.08
C ALA A 136 -1.19 -5.59 11.05
N GLU A 137 -0.71 -6.83 11.05
CA GLU A 137 0.44 -7.25 11.86
C GLU A 137 1.74 -6.65 11.30
N LEU A 138 1.88 -6.53 9.97
CA LEU A 138 3.02 -5.87 9.33
C LEU A 138 3.13 -4.41 9.77
N THR A 139 2.03 -3.67 9.89
CA THR A 139 2.07 -2.28 10.37
C THR A 139 2.58 -2.16 11.81
N ASP A 140 2.32 -3.16 12.66
CA ASP A 140 2.83 -3.20 14.03
C ASP A 140 4.31 -3.66 14.11
N GLN A 141 4.80 -4.40 13.10
CA GLN A 141 6.20 -4.85 13.02
C GLN A 141 7.14 -3.84 12.34
N VAL A 142 6.63 -2.72 11.84
CA VAL A 142 7.44 -1.64 11.26
C VAL A 142 8.02 -0.78 12.40
N SER A 143 9.34 -0.62 12.36
CA SER A 143 10.11 0.16 13.33
C SER A 143 11.17 1.00 12.63
N ASN A 144 11.75 1.97 13.35
CA ASN A 144 12.83 2.83 12.83
C ASN A 144 12.49 3.51 11.49
N LEU A 145 11.23 3.90 11.32
CA LEU A 145 10.74 4.56 10.12
C LEU A 145 11.39 5.95 9.98
N GLN A 146 12.00 6.19 8.83
CA GLN A 146 12.68 7.43 8.47
C GLN A 146 12.19 7.87 7.09
N ILE A 147 11.83 9.15 6.97
CA ILE A 147 11.37 9.73 5.71
C ILE A 147 12.43 10.75 5.29
N SER A 148 13.06 10.50 4.15
CA SER A 148 13.98 11.44 3.52
C SER A 148 13.38 11.98 2.21
N PRO A 149 13.90 13.09 1.65
CA PRO A 149 13.41 13.59 0.36
C PRO A 149 13.56 12.60 -0.81
N ALA A 150 14.44 11.59 -0.70
CA ALA A 150 14.71 10.64 -1.77
C ALA A 150 14.04 9.28 -1.57
N ALA A 151 13.88 8.84 -0.31
CA ALA A 151 13.40 7.51 0.03
C ALA A 151 12.78 7.45 1.43
N VAL A 152 11.96 6.42 1.65
CA VAL A 152 11.51 6.00 2.98
C VAL A 152 12.29 4.76 3.37
N SER A 153 12.88 4.80 4.56
CA SER A 153 13.59 3.65 5.13
C SER A 153 12.87 3.18 6.39
N PHE A 154 12.75 1.87 6.57
CA PHE A 154 12.15 1.29 7.76
C PHE A 154 12.68 -0.11 8.01
N ASP A 155 12.65 -0.51 9.27
CA ASP A 155 12.99 -1.86 9.69
C ASP A 155 11.72 -2.67 9.90
N ILE A 156 11.66 -3.84 9.28
CA ILE A 156 10.56 -4.79 9.48
C ILE A 156 11.06 -6.03 10.21
N GLN A 157 10.30 -6.46 11.22
CA GLN A 157 10.55 -7.73 11.89
C GLN A 157 9.72 -8.84 11.22
N TRP A 158 10.40 -9.63 10.38
CA TRP A 158 9.80 -10.79 9.76
C TRP A 158 9.57 -11.88 10.80
N GLN A 159 8.33 -12.37 10.90
CA GLN A 159 7.96 -13.53 11.71
C GLN A 159 7.52 -14.68 10.79
N PRO A 160 7.75 -15.96 11.16
CA PRO A 160 7.43 -17.10 10.29
C PRO A 160 5.98 -17.11 9.77
N GLU A 161 5.03 -16.65 10.59
CA GLU A 161 3.61 -16.54 10.25
C GLU A 161 3.36 -15.49 9.15
N LEU A 162 4.00 -14.32 9.25
CA LEU A 162 3.97 -13.27 8.22
C LEU A 162 4.62 -13.73 6.91
N ILE A 163 5.71 -14.49 7.01
CA ILE A 163 6.44 -15.01 5.84
C ILE A 163 5.60 -16.06 5.11
N ALA A 164 4.91 -16.93 5.84
CA ALA A 164 4.02 -17.92 5.24
C ALA A 164 2.83 -17.25 4.52
N GLY A 165 2.24 -16.21 5.13
CA GLY A 165 1.19 -15.41 4.51
C GLY A 165 1.66 -14.69 3.25
N LEU A 166 2.81 -14.01 3.31
CA LEU A 166 3.38 -13.29 2.17
C LEU A 166 3.82 -14.24 1.05
N SER A 167 4.42 -15.40 1.37
CA SER A 167 4.84 -16.40 0.38
C SER A 167 3.64 -16.97 -0.37
N ASN A 168 2.54 -17.28 0.32
CA ASN A 168 1.30 -17.71 -0.33
C ASN A 168 0.71 -16.59 -1.19
N GLN A 169 0.80 -15.33 -0.74
CA GLN A 169 0.30 -14.19 -1.48
C GLN A 169 1.14 -13.89 -2.73
N ILE A 170 2.47 -13.92 -2.63
CA ILE A 170 3.41 -13.85 -3.75
C ILE A 170 3.05 -14.98 -4.73
N GLN A 171 2.99 -16.23 -4.26
CA GLN A 171 2.62 -17.36 -5.13
C GLN A 171 1.24 -17.18 -5.79
N GLN A 172 0.22 -16.68 -5.10
CA GLN A 172 -1.11 -16.45 -5.68
C GLN A 172 -1.16 -15.27 -6.65
N LEU A 173 -0.35 -14.23 -6.42
CA LEU A 173 -0.20 -13.10 -7.33
C LEU A 173 0.61 -13.47 -8.58
N PHE A 174 1.53 -14.44 -8.46
CA PHE A 174 2.46 -14.85 -9.53
C PHE A 174 2.12 -16.20 -10.17
N VAL A 175 1.12 -16.95 -9.68
CA VAL A 175 0.39 -17.94 -10.49
C VAL A 175 -0.43 -17.16 -11.50
N SER A 176 0.24 -16.81 -12.59
CA SER A 176 -0.26 -16.00 -13.69
C SER A 176 -1.61 -16.46 -14.22
N ASP A 177 -2.47 -15.51 -14.61
CA ASP A 177 -3.74 -15.78 -15.30
C ASP A 177 -3.57 -16.65 -16.58
N ASP A 178 -2.35 -16.75 -17.12
CA ASP A 178 -1.99 -17.67 -18.21
C ASP A 178 -2.09 -19.15 -17.80
N ASP A 179 -1.71 -19.50 -16.57
CA ASP A 179 -1.87 -20.87 -16.06
C ASP A 179 -3.33 -21.19 -15.71
N ARG A 180 -4.12 -20.19 -15.28
CA ARG A 180 -5.58 -20.35 -15.08
C ARG A 180 -6.31 -20.72 -16.37
N ARG A 181 -5.86 -20.24 -17.54
CA ARG A 181 -6.46 -20.62 -18.85
C ARG A 181 -6.08 -22.02 -19.31
N ARG A 182 -4.94 -22.56 -18.87
CA ARG A 182 -4.52 -23.92 -19.19
C ARG A 182 -5.26 -24.99 -18.38
N ILE A 183 -5.79 -24.63 -17.21
CA ILE A 183 -6.54 -25.56 -16.34
C ILE A 183 -8.02 -25.69 -16.76
N ALA A 184 -8.54 -24.81 -17.62
CA ALA A 184 -9.90 -24.93 -18.17
C ALA A 184 -10.03 -25.93 -19.34
N TYR A 185 -8.93 -26.60 -19.73
CA TYR A 185 -8.87 -27.52 -20.89
C TYR A 185 -8.40 -28.95 -20.55
N TYR A 186 -8.46 -29.36 -19.28
CA TYR A 186 -8.29 -30.77 -18.90
C TYR A 186 -9.42 -31.27 -17.99
#